data_AF-A0A497EY90-F1
#
_entry.id   AF-A0A497EY90-F1
#
_cell.length_a   1.000
_cell.length_b   1.000
_cell.length_c   1.000
_cell.angle_alpha   90.00
_cell.angle_beta   90.00
_cell.angle_gamma   90.00
#
_symmetry.space_group_name_H-M   'P 1'
#
loop_
_entity.id
_entity.type
_entity.pdbx_description
1 polymer ?
#
loop_
_entity_poly.entity_id
_entity_poly.type
_entity_poly.pdbx_seq_one_letter_code
_entity_poly.pdbx_strand_id
1 'polypeptide(L)'
;MIVKTRSDLERELGLEYYVTTSPPIRGKIRCRYEDFIVEEVLRDGTVITIDSCEKVKIPIRGPGNYIRAILVKRGCDTLSAVYLLSRACKVPFHAISYLGLKDARALSAQLISIKDCKEPSILLTIKKGKVEIAKYVRSPLPLKRHELYGNRFTIII
;
A
#
# COMPACT_ATOMS: atom_id res chain seq x y z
N MET A 1 20.75 5.29 -30.45
CA MET A 1 21.15 3.85 -30.37
C MET A 1 20.45 3.26 -29.17
N ILE A 2 19.77 2.13 -29.31
CA ILE A 2 19.09 1.41 -28.21
C ILE A 2 20.03 0.32 -27.72
N VAL A 3 20.13 0.10 -26.41
CA VAL A 3 21.04 -0.91 -25.82
C VAL A 3 20.29 -2.23 -25.63
N LYS A 4 20.86 -3.35 -26.07
CA LYS A 4 20.31 -4.69 -25.81
C LYS A 4 20.55 -5.11 -24.36
N THR A 5 19.60 -5.86 -23.77
CA THR A 5 19.80 -6.47 -22.46
C THR A 5 21.00 -7.42 -22.45
N ARG A 6 21.65 -7.53 -21.30
CA ARG A 6 22.75 -8.47 -21.03
C ARG A 6 22.26 -9.70 -20.23
N SER A 7 21.00 -9.75 -19.84
CA SER A 7 20.41 -10.81 -19.03
C SER A 7 19.71 -11.83 -19.92
N ASP A 8 20.12 -13.09 -19.84
CA ASP A 8 19.49 -14.18 -20.59
C ASP A 8 18.03 -14.38 -20.15
N LEU A 9 17.76 -14.26 -18.85
CA LEU A 9 16.40 -14.30 -18.31
C LEU A 9 15.51 -13.19 -18.88
N GLU A 10 16.03 -11.97 -18.99
CA GLU A 10 15.25 -10.86 -19.57
C GLU A 10 14.93 -11.13 -21.04
N ARG A 11 15.88 -11.70 -21.81
CA ARG A 11 15.64 -12.10 -23.21
C ARG A 11 14.59 -13.20 -23.33
N GLU A 12 14.66 -14.23 -22.48
CA GLU A 12 13.66 -15.30 -22.45
C GLU A 12 12.25 -14.77 -22.14
N LEU A 13 12.16 -13.70 -21.36
CA LEU A 13 10.91 -12.99 -21.05
C LEU A 13 10.51 -11.94 -22.10
N GLY A 14 11.27 -11.77 -23.18
CA GLY A 14 11.03 -10.78 -24.24
C GLY A 14 11.39 -9.34 -23.89
N LEU A 15 12.12 -9.11 -22.78
CA LEU A 15 12.63 -7.80 -22.35
C LEU A 15 14.01 -7.52 -22.97
N GLU A 16 14.02 -7.24 -24.27
CA GLU A 16 15.26 -7.29 -25.06
C GLU A 16 16.12 -6.00 -25.05
N TYR A 17 15.55 -4.85 -24.69
CA TYR A 17 16.18 -3.55 -24.91
C TYR A 17 15.97 -2.57 -23.76
N TYR A 18 16.95 -1.69 -23.55
CA TYR A 18 16.87 -0.53 -22.64
C TYR A 18 16.70 0.77 -23.42
N VAL A 19 15.91 1.69 -22.85
CA VAL A 19 15.69 3.03 -23.40
C VAL A 19 16.96 3.91 -23.30
N THR A 20 17.76 3.74 -22.24
CA THR A 20 18.95 4.55 -21.99
C THR A 20 20.22 3.91 -22.53
N THR A 21 21.23 4.76 -22.82
CA THR A 21 22.58 4.33 -23.24
C THR A 21 23.64 4.51 -22.16
N SER A 22 23.27 5.10 -21.02
CA SER A 22 24.18 5.33 -19.90
C SER A 22 24.65 4.01 -19.28
N PRO A 23 25.88 3.94 -18.75
CA PRO A 23 26.34 2.76 -18.01
C PRO A 23 25.39 2.40 -16.85
N PRO A 24 25.17 1.11 -16.56
CA PRO A 24 24.33 0.71 -15.45
C PRO A 24 25.00 1.07 -14.12
N ILE A 25 24.18 1.47 -13.14
CA ILE A 25 24.62 1.57 -11.76
C ILE A 25 24.64 0.19 -11.11
N ARG A 26 25.62 -0.06 -10.24
CA ARG A 26 25.64 -1.24 -9.37
C ARG A 26 24.84 -0.92 -8.10
N GLY A 27 24.23 -1.92 -7.48
CA GLY A 27 23.50 -1.74 -6.23
C GLY A 27 22.59 -2.92 -5.91
N LYS A 28 22.00 -2.91 -4.71
CA LYS A 28 21.07 -3.96 -4.28
C LYS A 28 19.88 -3.33 -3.59
N ILE A 29 18.73 -3.37 -4.26
CA ILE A 29 17.47 -2.92 -3.68
C ILE A 29 16.93 -3.93 -2.66
N ARG A 30 16.06 -3.44 -1.77
CA ARG A 30 15.31 -4.28 -0.79
C ARG A 30 16.22 -5.05 0.18
N CYS A 31 17.32 -4.44 0.61
CA CYS A 31 18.16 -4.97 1.68
C CYS A 31 17.41 -4.94 3.02
N ARG A 32 16.68 -3.85 3.27
CA ARG A 32 15.69 -3.67 4.32
C ARG A 32 14.32 -3.40 3.71
N TYR A 33 13.26 -3.51 4.50
CA TYR A 33 11.91 -3.17 4.03
C TYR A 33 11.76 -1.65 3.79
N GLU A 34 12.49 -0.86 4.57
CA GLU A 34 12.51 0.60 4.50
C GLU A 34 13.25 1.13 3.26
N ASP A 35 14.05 0.29 2.58
CA ASP A 35 14.72 0.66 1.32
C ASP A 35 13.75 0.64 0.12
N PHE A 36 12.53 0.15 0.32
CA PHE A 36 11.50 0.08 -0.71
C PHE A 36 10.17 0.50 -0.12
N ILE A 37 9.91 1.79 -0.20
CA ILE A 37 8.71 2.42 0.33
C ILE A 37 7.68 2.59 -0.81
N VAL A 38 6.43 2.20 -0.53
CA VAL A 38 5.31 2.30 -1.48
C VAL A 38 4.14 3.03 -0.84
N GLU A 39 3.83 4.22 -1.34
CA GLU A 39 2.75 5.07 -0.83
C GLU A 39 1.66 5.23 -1.88
N GLU A 40 0.43 4.94 -1.51
CA GLU A 40 -0.70 5.01 -2.44
C GLU A 40 -1.05 6.46 -2.80
N VAL A 41 -1.28 6.71 -4.09
CA VAL A 41 -1.72 8.01 -4.60
C VAL A 41 -3.15 7.87 -5.11
N LEU A 42 -4.04 8.68 -4.55
CA LEU A 42 -5.45 8.74 -4.96
C LEU A 42 -5.64 9.71 -6.14
N ARG A 43 -6.75 9.56 -6.86
CA ARG A 43 -7.06 10.41 -8.03
C ARG A 43 -7.33 11.87 -7.70
N ASP A 44 -7.66 12.19 -6.46
CA ASP A 44 -7.79 13.58 -5.99
C ASP A 44 -6.43 14.22 -5.65
N GLY A 45 -5.32 13.51 -5.88
CA GLY A 45 -3.96 13.97 -5.58
C GLY A 45 -3.50 13.68 -4.14
N THR A 46 -4.36 13.12 -3.29
CA THR A 46 -3.98 12.74 -1.93
C THR A 46 -2.94 11.63 -1.98
N VAL A 47 -1.82 11.82 -1.28
CA VAL A 47 -0.83 10.76 -1.06
C VAL A 47 -0.97 10.21 0.35
N ILE A 48 -1.10 8.89 0.46
CA ILE A 48 -1.16 8.18 1.73
C ILE A 48 0.27 7.98 2.23
N THR A 49 0.78 8.97 2.96
CA THR A 49 2.19 9.00 3.34
C THR A 49 2.49 8.24 4.62
N ILE A 50 3.67 7.62 4.72
CA ILE A 50 4.11 6.91 5.94
C ILE A 50 4.53 7.89 7.03
N ASP A 51 5.36 8.88 6.71
CA ASP A 51 6.01 9.76 7.69
C ASP A 51 5.07 10.78 8.36
N SER A 52 3.85 10.96 7.85
CA SER A 52 2.88 11.91 8.40
C SER A 52 1.44 11.46 8.17
N CYS A 53 1.19 10.17 8.43
CA CYS A 53 -0.13 9.53 8.32
C CYS A 53 -1.24 10.36 9.02
N GLU A 54 -0.93 10.94 10.18
CA GLU A 54 -1.84 11.73 11.00
C GLU A 54 -2.28 13.03 10.30
N LYS A 55 -1.46 13.59 9.41
CA LYS A 55 -1.77 14.82 8.67
C LYS A 55 -2.54 14.57 7.37
N VAL A 56 -2.54 13.34 6.87
CA VAL A 56 -3.26 12.96 5.63
C VAL A 56 -4.76 13.21 5.79
N LYS A 57 -5.37 13.98 4.87
CA LYS A 57 -6.81 14.20 4.84
C LYS A 57 -7.49 13.06 4.08
N ILE A 58 -8.05 12.09 4.80
CA ILE A 58 -8.76 10.96 4.17
C ILE A 58 -10.03 11.48 3.46
N PRO A 59 -10.20 11.19 2.15
CA PRO A 59 -11.34 11.67 1.38
C PRO A 59 -12.62 10.89 1.67
N ILE A 60 -13.77 11.54 1.42
CA ILE A 60 -15.12 11.00 1.63
C ILE A 60 -15.31 10.56 3.08
N ARG A 61 -15.46 11.55 3.97
CA ARG A 61 -15.73 11.38 5.40
C ARG A 61 -17.15 11.81 5.73
N GLY A 62 -17.73 11.18 6.73
CA GLY A 62 -19.09 11.50 7.19
C GLY A 62 -19.72 10.35 7.97
N PRO A 63 -20.92 10.57 8.54
CA PRO A 63 -21.67 9.50 9.18
C PRO A 63 -21.95 8.38 8.18
N GLY A 64 -21.90 7.15 8.64
CA GLY A 64 -22.01 5.97 7.80
C GLY A 64 -21.50 4.74 8.52
N ASN A 65 -21.65 3.58 7.90
CA ASN A 65 -21.24 2.30 8.45
C ASN A 65 -19.87 1.82 7.96
N TYR A 66 -19.15 2.64 7.18
CA TYR A 66 -17.78 2.35 6.79
C TYR A 66 -16.79 3.14 7.66
N ILE A 67 -15.63 2.54 7.85
CA ILE A 67 -14.42 3.23 8.28
C ILE A 67 -13.49 3.27 7.07
N ARG A 68 -12.98 4.45 6.71
CA ARG A 68 -11.84 4.59 5.80
C ARG A 68 -10.58 4.79 6.63
N ALA A 69 -9.56 3.97 6.41
CA ALA A 69 -8.39 3.89 7.27
C ALA A 69 -7.10 3.75 6.48
N ILE A 70 -6.04 4.40 6.97
CA ILE A 70 -4.69 4.26 6.46
C ILE A 70 -4.09 2.99 7.05
N LEU A 71 -3.86 2.01 6.18
CA LEU A 71 -3.17 0.76 6.48
C LEU A 71 -1.69 0.92 6.16
N VAL A 72 -0.85 0.81 7.18
CA VAL A 72 0.60 0.67 7.03
C VAL A 72 0.96 -0.80 7.21
N LYS A 73 1.76 -1.35 6.31
CA LYS A 73 2.26 -2.72 6.43
C LYS A 73 3.75 -2.81 6.12
N ARG A 74 4.43 -3.75 6.77
CA ARG A 74 5.88 -3.95 6.72
C ARG A 74 6.19 -5.45 6.59
N GLY A 75 6.79 -5.84 5.47
CA GLY A 75 7.25 -7.23 5.30
C GLY A 75 6.11 -8.27 5.26
N CYS A 76 4.92 -7.87 4.82
CA CYS A 76 3.80 -8.76 4.53
C CYS A 76 3.00 -8.27 3.30
N ASP A 77 2.31 -9.20 2.64
CA ASP A 77 1.41 -8.88 1.53
C ASP A 77 0.08 -8.27 2.02
N THR A 78 -0.65 -7.65 1.11
CA THR A 78 -1.92 -6.96 1.41
C THR A 78 -3.02 -7.93 1.84
N LEU A 79 -3.10 -9.14 1.28
CA LEU A 79 -4.16 -10.11 1.62
C LEU A 79 -3.98 -10.62 3.06
N SER A 80 -2.75 -10.94 3.45
CA SER A 80 -2.42 -11.32 4.83
C SER A 80 -2.76 -10.21 5.82
N ALA A 81 -2.44 -8.95 5.48
CA ALA A 81 -2.77 -7.80 6.32
C ALA A 81 -4.29 -7.62 6.48
N VAL A 82 -5.03 -7.72 5.38
CA VAL A 82 -6.50 -7.65 5.37
C VAL A 82 -7.12 -8.81 6.15
N TYR A 83 -6.56 -10.02 6.05
CA TYR A 83 -7.02 -11.16 6.82
C TYR A 83 -6.87 -10.92 8.33
N LEU A 84 -5.71 -10.44 8.78
CA LEU A 84 -5.48 -10.07 10.18
C LEU A 84 -6.46 -9.00 10.66
N LEU A 85 -6.70 -7.98 9.84
CA LEU A 85 -7.70 -6.94 10.11
C LEU A 85 -9.11 -7.51 10.23
N SER A 86 -9.50 -8.44 9.36
CA SER A 86 -10.84 -9.04 9.40
C SER A 86 -11.10 -9.75 10.73
N ARG A 87 -10.09 -10.48 11.25
CA ARG A 87 -10.15 -11.16 12.55
C ARG A 87 -10.19 -10.18 13.72
N ALA A 88 -9.35 -9.13 13.68
CA ALA A 88 -9.32 -8.10 14.71
C ALA A 88 -10.63 -7.28 14.77
N CYS A 89 -11.21 -6.99 13.61
CA CYS A 89 -12.46 -6.24 13.49
C CYS A 89 -13.72 -7.11 13.70
N LYS A 90 -13.57 -8.45 13.71
CA LYS A 90 -14.66 -9.42 13.74
C LYS A 90 -15.66 -9.22 12.58
N VAL A 91 -15.14 -8.90 11.41
CA VAL A 91 -15.91 -8.71 10.17
C VAL A 91 -15.49 -9.76 9.13
N PRO A 92 -16.36 -10.15 8.19
CA PRO A 92 -15.95 -11.05 7.13
C PRO A 92 -14.91 -10.39 6.21
N PHE A 93 -14.05 -11.19 5.57
CA PHE A 93 -12.97 -10.70 4.71
C PHE A 93 -13.46 -9.72 3.62
N HIS A 94 -14.61 -10.03 3.01
CA HIS A 94 -15.23 -9.20 1.96
C HIS A 94 -15.77 -7.85 2.45
N ALA A 95 -15.88 -7.64 3.77
CA ALA A 95 -16.23 -6.34 4.35
C ALA A 95 -15.06 -5.34 4.30
N ILE A 96 -13.86 -5.80 3.97
CA ILE A 96 -12.67 -4.96 3.80
C ILE A 96 -12.39 -4.77 2.32
N SER A 97 -12.29 -3.52 1.89
CA SER A 97 -11.93 -3.16 0.50
C SER A 97 -10.63 -2.37 0.48
N TYR A 98 -9.86 -2.56 -0.59
CA TYR A 98 -8.59 -1.90 -0.88
C TYR A 98 -8.50 -1.65 -2.39
N LEU A 99 -7.67 -0.68 -2.78
CA LEU A 99 -7.58 -0.25 -4.18
C LEU A 99 -6.64 -1.11 -5.03
N GLY A 100 -5.65 -1.73 -4.40
CA GLY A 100 -4.72 -2.66 -5.04
C GLY A 100 -3.87 -3.39 -4.02
N LEU A 101 -3.15 -4.41 -4.50
CA LEU A 101 -2.12 -5.09 -3.72
C LEU A 101 -0.84 -4.25 -3.72
N LYS A 102 -0.05 -4.32 -2.65
CA LYS A 102 1.27 -3.70 -2.55
C LYS A 102 2.33 -4.76 -2.26
N ASP A 103 3.57 -4.46 -2.62
CA ASP A 103 4.73 -5.34 -2.45
C ASP A 103 4.83 -5.93 -1.04
N ALA A 104 5.06 -7.24 -0.95
CA ALA A 104 5.22 -7.91 0.34
C ALA A 104 6.56 -7.56 1.02
N ARG A 105 7.63 -7.41 0.21
CA ARG A 105 8.98 -7.03 0.66
C ARG A 105 9.19 -5.52 0.58
N ALA A 106 8.37 -4.78 1.32
CA ALA A 106 8.36 -3.33 1.34
C ALA A 106 7.79 -2.81 2.67
N LEU A 107 7.98 -1.52 2.92
CA LEU A 107 7.14 -0.72 3.80
C LEU A 107 6.11 -0.01 2.92
N SER A 108 4.82 -0.17 3.20
CA SER A 108 3.79 0.44 2.35
C SER A 108 2.64 1.04 3.14
N ALA A 109 2.13 2.17 2.68
CA ALA A 109 0.92 2.80 3.19
C ALA A 109 -0.15 2.91 2.09
N GLN A 110 -1.36 2.48 2.41
CA GLN A 110 -2.50 2.46 1.49
C GLN A 110 -3.81 2.77 2.20
N LEU A 111 -4.82 3.20 1.45
CA LEU A 111 -6.14 3.43 1.99
C LEU A 111 -6.96 2.13 1.90
N ILE A 112 -7.66 1.79 2.98
CA ILE A 112 -8.61 0.68 3.06
C ILE A 112 -9.94 1.15 3.62
N SER A 113 -11.00 0.37 3.40
CA SER A 113 -12.33 0.63 3.94
C SER A 113 -12.88 -0.62 4.58
N ILE A 114 -13.46 -0.49 5.75
CA ILE A 114 -13.98 -1.60 6.54
C ILE A 114 -15.44 -1.33 6.85
N LYS A 115 -16.34 -2.20 6.40
CA LYS A 115 -17.77 -2.13 6.67
C LYS A 115 -18.09 -2.66 8.06
N ASP A 116 -19.00 -2.00 8.77
CA ASP A 116 -19.59 -2.42 10.05
C ASP A 116 -18.58 -2.69 11.17
N CYS A 117 -17.37 -2.12 11.09
CA CYS A 117 -16.38 -2.22 12.16
C CYS A 117 -16.68 -1.25 13.31
N LYS A 118 -16.64 -1.76 14.54
CA LYS A 118 -16.73 -0.98 15.78
C LYS A 118 -15.36 -0.39 16.15
N GLU A 119 -15.36 0.86 16.60
CA GLU A 119 -14.15 1.69 16.81
C GLU A 119 -13.09 1.15 17.79
N PRO A 120 -13.37 0.37 18.86
CA PRO A 120 -12.33 0.07 19.86
C PRO A 120 -11.31 -1.02 19.49
N SER A 121 -11.60 -1.93 18.55
CA SER A 121 -10.74 -3.11 18.28
C SER A 121 -9.68 -2.90 17.19
N ILE A 122 -9.81 -1.85 16.37
CA ILE A 122 -8.82 -1.45 15.35
C ILE A 122 -7.55 -0.89 15.99
N LEU A 123 -7.70 -0.15 17.10
CA LEU A 123 -6.62 0.56 17.77
C LEU A 123 -5.81 -0.32 18.74
N LEU A 124 -6.39 -1.39 19.28
CA LEU A 124 -5.80 -2.15 20.40
C LEU A 124 -4.96 -3.38 19.99
N THR A 125 -5.14 -3.93 18.79
CA THR A 125 -4.55 -5.25 18.44
C THR A 125 -3.35 -5.18 17.49
N ILE A 126 -3.09 -4.03 16.84
CA ILE A 126 -2.06 -3.94 15.81
C ILE A 126 -1.02 -2.84 16.06
N LYS A 127 -0.62 -2.67 17.33
CA LYS A 127 0.64 -2.04 17.72
C LYS A 127 1.60 -3.13 18.22
N LYS A 128 2.17 -3.89 17.28
CA LYS A 128 3.40 -4.71 17.39
C LYS A 128 3.59 -5.49 16.08
N GLY A 129 4.40 -4.96 15.15
CA GLY A 129 4.94 -5.75 14.04
C GLY A 129 4.55 -5.27 12.63
N LYS A 130 4.02 -6.20 11.81
CA LYS A 130 3.97 -6.11 10.34
C LYS A 130 2.82 -5.31 9.74
N VAL A 131 1.81 -4.92 10.54
CA VAL A 131 0.59 -4.25 10.07
C VAL A 131 0.25 -3.16 11.08
N GLU A 132 -0.40 -2.08 10.67
CA GLU A 132 -0.84 -0.98 11.54
C GLU A 132 -1.97 -0.20 10.87
N ILE A 133 -2.94 0.27 11.66
CA ILE A 133 -3.91 1.29 11.23
C ILE A 133 -3.46 2.63 11.81
N ALA A 134 -2.85 3.47 10.99
CA ALA A 134 -2.22 4.71 11.44
C ALA A 134 -3.24 5.85 11.65
N LYS A 135 -4.33 5.87 10.87
CA LYS A 135 -5.40 6.87 10.96
C LYS A 135 -6.68 6.30 10.39
N TYR A 136 -7.83 6.73 10.91
CA TYR A 136 -9.12 6.41 10.31
C TYR A 136 -10.15 7.52 10.45
N VAL A 137 -11.20 7.46 9.63
CA VAL A 137 -12.40 8.31 9.68
C VAL A 137 -13.65 7.48 9.38
N ARG A 138 -14.80 7.89 9.89
CA ARG A 138 -16.10 7.36 9.43
C ARG A 138 -16.38 7.82 8.01
N SER A 139 -17.05 6.96 7.24
CA SER A 139 -17.44 7.22 5.87
C SER A 139 -18.81 6.60 5.56
N PRO A 140 -19.62 7.25 4.71
CA PRO A 140 -20.82 6.64 4.14
C PRO A 140 -20.53 5.60 3.04
N LEU A 141 -19.31 5.58 2.49
CA LEU A 141 -19.01 4.81 1.28
C LEU A 141 -17.77 3.91 1.44
N PRO A 142 -17.76 2.71 0.83
CA PRO A 142 -16.56 1.89 0.70
C PRO A 142 -15.55 2.58 -0.24
N LEU A 143 -14.33 2.05 -0.28
CA LEU A 143 -13.40 2.36 -1.36
C LEU A 143 -13.83 1.70 -2.66
N LYS A 144 -13.66 2.44 -3.75
CA LYS A 144 -13.89 1.96 -5.12
C LYS A 144 -12.58 2.03 -5.89
N ARG A 145 -12.31 1.01 -6.71
CA ARG A 145 -11.06 0.87 -7.50
C ARG A 145 -10.70 2.12 -8.33
N HIS A 146 -11.71 2.85 -8.81
CA HIS A 146 -11.50 4.08 -9.57
C HIS A 146 -10.91 5.23 -8.74
N GLU A 147 -10.80 5.13 -7.42
CA GLU A 147 -10.12 6.14 -6.58
C GLU A 147 -8.59 6.03 -6.67
N LEU A 148 -8.04 4.94 -7.20
CA LEU A 148 -6.60 4.76 -7.40
C LEU A 148 -6.09 5.57 -8.58
N TYR A 149 -5.06 6.38 -8.35
CA TYR A 149 -4.25 6.98 -9.41
C TYR A 149 -2.99 6.14 -9.66
N GLY A 150 -2.25 5.82 -8.61
CA GLY A 150 -0.99 5.10 -8.72
C GLY A 150 -0.28 4.93 -7.38
N ASN A 151 1.05 4.83 -7.43
CA ASN A 151 1.89 4.70 -6.25
C ASN A 151 3.09 5.64 -6.37
N ARG A 152 3.48 6.24 -5.25
CA ARG A 152 4.76 6.92 -5.09
C ARG A 152 5.76 5.91 -4.50
N PHE A 153 6.90 5.79 -5.15
CA PHE A 153 7.98 4.92 -4.70
C PHE A 153 9.15 5.74 -4.18
N THR A 154 9.69 5.32 -3.04
CA THR A 154 11.01 5.76 -2.57
C THR A 154 11.88 4.52 -2.46
N ILE A 155 12.94 4.48 -3.27
CA ILE A 155 13.82 3.32 -3.40
C ILE A 155 15.24 3.75 -3.06
N ILE A 156 15.86 3.04 -2.13
CA ILE A 156 17.27 3.17 -1.75
C ILE A 156 18.02 2.00 -2.40
N ILE A 157 19.09 2.32 -3.13
CA ILE A 157 19.86 1.40 -3.97
C ILE A 157 21.21 1.08 -3.33
#